data_AF-A0A9D0N6E1-F1
#
_entry.id   AF-A0A9D0N6E1-F1
#
_cell.length_a   1.000
_cell.length_b   1.000
_cell.length_c   1.000
_cell.angle_alpha   90.00
_cell.angle_beta   90.00
_cell.angle_gamma   90.00
#
_symmetry.space_group_name_H-M   'P 1'
#
loop_
_entity.id
_entity.type
_entity.pdbx_description
1 polymer ?
#
loop_
_entity_poly.entity_id
_entity_poly.type
_entity_poly.pdbx_seq_one_letter_code
_entity_poly.pdbx_strand_id
1 'polypeptide(L)'
;MKILLLLLISLIGNNTWASPPEKFPSVEEELKAYFFAAARSNDVVVLKKFIETGFPVDAVNSKGYTALMIATYHGHTTAFDYLVSQKANTCAVDIRGNTVLMAAIFRGEFSLAKKLLSYDCNPDHKNNAGMTAAGFAKMFGRNDVLNHLRK
;
A
#
# COMPACT_ATOMS: atom_id res chain seq x y z
N MET A 1 56.07 49.86 -2.42
CA MET A 1 55.93 49.99 -3.88
C MET A 1 55.53 48.62 -4.42
N LYS A 2 54.46 48.55 -5.23
CA LYS A 2 53.91 47.36 -5.90
C LYS A 2 55.05 46.52 -6.51
N ILE A 3 54.99 45.18 -6.54
CA ILE A 3 54.42 44.41 -7.66
C ILE A 3 54.26 42.92 -7.27
N LEU A 4 53.12 42.41 -7.72
CA LEU A 4 52.62 41.05 -7.87
C LEU A 4 53.67 39.97 -8.28
N LEU A 5 53.72 38.84 -7.58
CA LEU A 5 54.16 37.55 -8.15
C LEU A 5 53.27 36.42 -7.59
N LEU A 6 52.38 35.92 -8.45
CA LEU A 6 51.59 34.70 -8.26
C LEU A 6 52.52 33.49 -8.34
N LEU A 7 52.39 32.49 -7.44
CA LEU A 7 52.63 31.06 -7.71
C LEU A 7 52.19 30.17 -6.52
N LEU A 8 51.06 29.48 -6.74
CA LEU A 8 50.67 28.12 -6.33
C LEU A 8 51.44 27.41 -5.19
N ILE A 9 50.75 27.16 -4.07
CA ILE A 9 50.74 25.83 -3.42
C ILE A 9 49.30 25.52 -2.98
N SER A 10 48.64 24.66 -3.75
CA SER A 10 47.49 23.87 -3.37
C SER A 10 47.89 22.74 -2.42
N LEU A 11 46.90 22.19 -1.69
CA LEU A 11 46.90 21.00 -0.83
C LEU A 11 47.10 21.22 0.67
N ILE A 12 46.02 21.63 1.34
CA ILE A 12 45.53 20.82 2.46
C ILE A 12 44.10 20.43 2.08
N GLY A 13 43.91 19.14 1.79
CA GLY A 13 42.67 18.60 1.25
C GLY A 13 41.52 18.71 2.24
N ASN A 14 40.65 19.69 2.04
CA ASN A 14 39.29 19.63 2.54
C ASN A 14 38.41 18.89 1.53
N ASN A 15 38.74 17.62 1.27
CA ASN A 15 37.79 16.69 0.67
C ASN A 15 37.17 15.86 1.79
N THR A 16 36.39 16.50 2.66
CA THR A 16 35.30 15.78 3.29
C THR A 16 34.22 15.62 2.22
N TRP A 17 34.43 14.69 1.29
CA TRP A 17 33.33 13.97 0.65
C TRP A 17 32.68 13.09 1.72
N ALA A 18 32.10 13.72 2.75
CA ALA A 18 31.12 13.04 3.56
C ALA A 18 29.88 12.93 2.67
N SER A 19 29.57 11.72 2.22
CA SER A 19 28.26 11.42 1.66
C SER A 19 27.19 12.03 2.57
N PRO A 20 26.11 12.63 2.04
CA PRO A 20 25.01 13.11 2.87
C PRO A 20 24.65 12.01 3.87
N PRO A 21 24.41 12.34 5.16
CA PRO A 21 24.11 11.33 6.15
C PRO A 21 23.00 10.45 5.63
N GLU A 22 23.24 9.13 5.58
CA GLU A 22 22.24 8.18 5.15
C GLU A 22 20.98 8.39 6.00
N LYS A 23 19.88 8.74 5.34
CA LYS A 23 18.62 8.94 6.03
C LYS A 23 18.06 7.58 6.39
N PHE A 24 18.35 7.11 7.60
CA PHE A 24 17.72 5.91 8.14
C PHE A 24 16.21 6.13 8.27
N PRO A 25 15.38 5.15 7.87
CA PRO A 25 13.95 5.22 8.12
C PRO A 25 13.70 5.34 9.63
N SER A 26 12.63 6.05 9.98
CA SER A 26 12.15 6.06 11.36
C SER A 26 11.65 4.69 11.78
N VAL A 27 11.64 4.41 13.08
CA VAL A 27 11.08 3.16 13.64
C VAL A 27 9.63 2.93 13.17
N GLU A 28 8.84 4.00 13.04
CA GLU A 28 7.47 3.90 12.53
C GLU A 28 7.43 3.42 11.07
N GLU A 29 8.32 3.93 10.22
CA GLU A 29 8.42 3.52 8.82
C GLU A 29 8.86 2.06 8.68
N GLU A 30 9.79 1.61 9.52
CA GLU A 30 10.22 0.21 9.58
C GLU A 30 9.09 -0.71 10.03
N LEU A 31 8.38 -0.37 11.12
CA LEU A 31 7.23 -1.14 11.61
C LEU A 31 6.14 -1.25 10.55
N LYS A 32 5.81 -0.15 9.87
CA LYS A 32 4.90 -0.15 8.73
C LYS A 32 5.39 -1.08 7.63
N ALA A 33 6.68 -1.02 7.27
CA ALA A 33 7.25 -1.87 6.24
C ALA A 33 7.08 -3.37 6.57
N TYR A 34 7.36 -3.78 7.81
CA TYR A 34 7.16 -5.16 8.26
C TYR A 34 5.68 -5.58 8.26
N PHE A 35 4.79 -4.72 8.77
CA PHE A 35 3.35 -5.00 8.78
C PHE A 35 2.79 -5.23 7.36
N PHE A 36 3.18 -4.38 6.41
CA PHE A 36 2.76 -4.51 5.01
C PHE A 36 3.47 -5.65 4.27
N ALA A 37 4.70 -6.00 4.66
CA ALA A 37 5.38 -7.19 4.15
C ALA A 37 4.64 -8.46 4.58
N ALA A 38 4.20 -8.53 5.85
CA ALA A 38 3.41 -9.66 6.37
C ALA A 38 2.09 -9.83 5.60
N ALA A 39 1.37 -8.75 5.32
CA ALA A 39 0.17 -8.79 4.47
C ALA A 39 0.47 -9.30 3.05
N ARG A 40 1.63 -8.94 2.49
CA ARG A 40 2.07 -9.34 1.15
C ARG A 40 2.56 -10.78 1.06
N SER A 41 2.99 -11.38 2.16
CA SER A 41 3.47 -12.77 2.22
C SER A 41 2.46 -13.74 2.85
N ASN A 42 1.24 -13.27 3.16
CA ASN A 42 0.22 -14.03 3.88
C ASN A 42 0.67 -14.46 5.31
N ASP A 43 1.59 -13.72 5.93
CA ASP A 43 2.10 -14.01 7.27
C ASP A 43 1.13 -13.51 8.35
N VAL A 44 0.12 -14.33 8.63
CA VAL A 44 -0.90 -14.03 9.64
C VAL A 44 -0.30 -13.99 11.06
N VAL A 45 0.81 -14.70 11.32
CA VAL A 45 1.44 -14.72 12.64
C VAL A 45 2.03 -13.33 12.95
N VAL A 46 2.74 -12.74 11.98
CA VAL A 46 3.28 -11.38 12.13
C VAL A 46 2.16 -10.35 12.18
N LEU A 47 1.16 -10.42 11.28
CA LEU A 47 0.01 -9.51 11.33
C LEU A 47 -0.68 -9.54 12.69
N LYS A 48 -0.88 -10.74 13.24
CA LYS A 48 -1.49 -10.94 14.55
C LYS A 48 -0.67 -10.30 15.65
N LYS A 49 0.65 -10.53 15.65
CA LYS A 49 1.52 -9.95 16.68
C LYS A 49 1.47 -8.42 16.68
N PHE A 50 1.49 -7.79 15.50
CA PHE A 50 1.36 -6.34 15.37
C PHE A 50 0.02 -5.84 15.94
N ILE A 51 -1.10 -6.43 15.54
CA ILE A 51 -2.43 -5.99 15.97
C ILE A 51 -2.64 -6.20 17.47
N GLU A 52 -2.16 -7.31 18.05
CA GLU A 52 -2.22 -7.57 19.50
C GLU A 52 -1.42 -6.56 20.33
N THR A 53 -0.37 -5.97 19.75
CA THR A 53 0.40 -4.88 20.38
C THR A 53 -0.21 -3.49 20.19
N GLY A 54 -1.41 -3.40 19.58
CA GLY A 54 -2.11 -2.14 19.34
C GLY A 54 -1.72 -1.44 18.04
N PHE A 55 -1.01 -2.11 17.13
CA PHE A 55 -0.74 -1.53 15.81
C PHE A 55 -2.06 -1.34 15.05
N PRO A 56 -2.32 -0.17 14.43
CA PRO A 56 -3.61 0.09 13.78
C PRO A 56 -3.85 -0.86 12.61
N VAL A 57 -4.97 -1.59 12.64
CA VAL A 57 -5.36 -2.54 11.57
C VAL A 57 -5.48 -1.85 10.19
N ASP A 58 -5.98 -0.62 10.18
CA ASP A 58 -6.16 0.21 8.99
C ASP A 58 -5.02 1.22 8.79
N ALA A 59 -3.83 0.96 9.35
CA ALA A 59 -2.64 1.73 9.01
C ALA A 59 -2.42 1.73 7.50
N VAL A 60 -1.96 2.87 6.97
CA VAL A 60 -1.69 3.05 5.55
C VAL A 60 -0.22 3.30 5.27
N ASN A 61 0.26 2.77 4.13
CA ASN A 61 1.58 3.14 3.60
C ASN A 61 1.53 4.48 2.86
N SER A 62 2.67 4.91 2.29
CA SER A 62 2.78 6.16 1.52
C SER A 62 1.90 6.24 0.26
N LYS A 63 1.30 5.12 -0.17
CA LYS A 63 0.34 5.03 -1.28
C LYS A 63 -1.11 4.88 -0.80
N GLY A 64 -1.36 5.00 0.50
CA GLY A 64 -2.70 4.83 1.07
C GLY A 64 -3.17 3.38 1.14
N TYR A 65 -2.31 2.40 0.87
CA TYR A 65 -2.72 1.00 0.96
C TYR A 65 -2.76 0.55 2.42
N THR A 66 -3.88 -0.06 2.80
CA THR A 66 -4.01 -0.83 4.04
C THR A 66 -3.43 -2.24 3.87
N ALA A 67 -3.21 -2.95 4.98
CA ALA A 67 -2.84 -4.37 4.93
C ALA A 67 -3.90 -5.21 4.20
N LEU A 68 -5.19 -4.87 4.38
CA LEU A 68 -6.29 -5.57 3.71
C LEU A 68 -6.19 -5.45 2.19
N MET A 69 -5.94 -4.24 1.67
CA MET A 69 -5.71 -4.05 0.23
C MET A 69 -4.53 -4.85 -0.30
N ILE A 70 -3.43 -4.90 0.45
CA ILE A 70 -2.24 -5.64 0.04
C ILE A 70 -2.54 -7.14 0.00
N ALA A 71 -3.14 -7.70 1.06
CA ALA A 71 -3.54 -9.10 1.08
C ALA A 71 -4.50 -9.42 -0.07
N THR A 72 -5.49 -8.56 -0.32
CA THR A 72 -6.42 -8.69 -1.45
C THR A 72 -5.71 -8.66 -2.80
N TYR A 73 -4.78 -7.73 -3.02
CA TYR A 73 -4.04 -7.59 -4.27
C TYR A 73 -3.19 -8.83 -4.61
N HIS A 74 -2.74 -9.55 -3.58
CA HIS A 74 -1.91 -10.75 -3.68
C HIS A 74 -2.70 -12.07 -3.54
N GLY A 75 -4.03 -12.03 -3.48
CA GLY A 75 -4.88 -13.23 -3.39
C GLY A 75 -4.83 -13.96 -2.04
N HIS A 76 -4.31 -13.31 -1.00
CA HIS A 76 -4.03 -13.91 0.30
C HIS A 76 -5.28 -13.98 1.17
N THR A 77 -6.05 -15.04 0.96
CA THR A 77 -7.36 -15.22 1.62
C THR A 77 -7.26 -15.37 3.14
N THR A 78 -6.22 -16.04 3.66
CA THR A 78 -6.05 -16.21 5.12
C THR A 78 -5.77 -14.88 5.81
N ALA A 79 -4.85 -14.07 5.26
CA ALA A 79 -4.59 -12.72 5.75
C ALA A 79 -5.81 -11.81 5.60
N PHE A 80 -6.54 -11.90 4.48
CA PHE A 80 -7.80 -11.17 4.29
C PHE A 80 -8.81 -11.48 5.40
N ASP A 81 -9.12 -12.77 5.61
CA ASP A 81 -10.11 -13.20 6.59
C ASP A 81 -9.70 -12.81 8.01
N TYR A 82 -8.40 -12.94 8.33
CA TYR A 82 -7.87 -12.49 9.61
C TYR A 82 -8.04 -10.97 9.79
N LEU A 83 -7.61 -10.14 8.84
CA LEU A 83 -7.71 -8.69 8.94
C LEU A 83 -9.17 -8.22 9.08
N VAL A 84 -10.09 -8.83 8.34
CA VAL A 84 -11.53 -8.55 8.48
C VAL A 84 -12.05 -8.98 9.86
N SER A 85 -11.59 -10.11 10.41
CA SER A 85 -11.95 -10.51 11.78
C SER A 85 -11.49 -9.48 12.82
N GLN A 86 -10.41 -8.75 12.53
CA GLN A 86 -9.90 -7.64 13.32
C GLN A 86 -10.54 -6.28 12.96
N LYS A 87 -11.69 -6.29 12.28
CA LYS A 87 -12.46 -5.10 11.90
C LYS A 87 -11.75 -4.16 10.91
N ALA A 88 -10.83 -4.67 10.09
CA ALA A 88 -10.29 -3.90 8.97
C ALA A 88 -11.40 -3.35 8.07
N ASN A 89 -11.26 -2.11 7.62
CA ASN A 89 -12.24 -1.47 6.75
C ASN A 89 -12.22 -2.08 5.34
N THR A 90 -13.23 -2.89 5.03
CA THR A 90 -13.42 -3.52 3.70
C THR A 90 -13.74 -2.52 2.59
N CYS A 91 -14.16 -1.31 2.94
CA CYS A 91 -14.47 -0.21 2.01
C CYS A 91 -13.36 0.85 1.94
N ALA A 92 -12.17 0.58 2.51
CA ALA A 92 -11.04 1.50 2.47
C ALA A 92 -10.66 1.90 1.02
N VAL A 93 -10.08 3.09 0.86
CA VAL A 93 -9.61 3.62 -0.41
C VAL A 93 -8.13 4.03 -0.36
N ASP A 94 -7.40 3.79 -1.45
CA ASP A 94 -6.01 4.24 -1.62
C ASP A 94 -5.94 5.75 -1.94
N ILE A 95 -4.74 6.33 -2.08
CA ILE A 95 -4.61 7.76 -2.43
C ILE A 95 -5.20 8.16 -3.79
N ARG A 96 -5.48 7.18 -4.66
CA ARG A 96 -6.13 7.40 -5.95
C ARG A 96 -7.64 7.15 -5.86
N GLY A 97 -8.17 6.90 -4.67
CA GLY A 97 -9.57 6.60 -4.43
C GLY A 97 -9.98 5.18 -4.85
N ASN A 98 -9.04 4.27 -5.12
CA ASN A 98 -9.38 2.88 -5.45
C ASN A 98 -9.80 2.11 -4.21
N THR A 99 -10.95 1.45 -4.26
CA THR A 99 -11.43 0.59 -3.17
C THR A 99 -10.66 -0.74 -3.10
N VAL A 100 -10.78 -1.45 -1.97
CA VAL A 100 -10.29 -2.85 -1.83
C VAL A 100 -10.85 -3.75 -2.94
N LEU A 101 -12.13 -3.58 -3.30
CA LEU A 101 -12.77 -4.32 -4.39
C LEU A 101 -12.14 -4.02 -5.76
N MET A 102 -11.83 -2.75 -6.05
CA MET A 102 -11.12 -2.39 -7.30
C MET A 102 -9.74 -3.06 -7.38
N ALA A 103 -9.02 -3.17 -6.25
CA ALA A 103 -7.75 -3.88 -6.20
C ALA A 103 -7.92 -5.39 -6.52
N ALA A 104 -8.94 -6.04 -5.95
CA ALA A 104 -9.26 -7.44 -6.26
C ALA A 104 -9.56 -7.64 -7.76
N ILE A 105 -10.40 -6.76 -8.33
CA ILE A 105 -10.82 -6.83 -9.74
C ILE A 105 -9.63 -6.64 -10.69
N PHE A 106 -8.79 -5.62 -10.42
CA PHE A 106 -7.58 -5.35 -11.20
C PHE A 106 -6.70 -6.59 -11.28
N ARG A 107 -6.49 -7.26 -10.13
CA ARG A 107 -5.63 -8.44 -10.02
C ARG A 107 -6.27 -9.74 -10.48
N GLY A 108 -7.59 -9.77 -10.62
CA GLY A 108 -8.32 -10.98 -11.00
C GLY A 108 -8.55 -11.93 -9.82
N GLU A 109 -8.50 -11.42 -8.59
CA GLU A 109 -8.69 -12.20 -7.36
C GLU A 109 -10.18 -12.44 -7.11
N PHE A 110 -10.82 -13.26 -7.95
CA PHE A 110 -12.27 -13.40 -8.03
C PHE A 110 -12.93 -13.89 -6.75
N SER A 111 -12.28 -14.81 -6.03
CA SER A 111 -12.80 -15.31 -4.74
C SER A 111 -12.89 -14.18 -3.72
N LEU A 112 -11.85 -13.33 -3.64
CA LEU A 112 -11.85 -12.17 -2.74
C LEU A 112 -12.77 -11.07 -3.24
N ALA A 113 -12.88 -10.84 -4.55
CA ALA A 113 -13.86 -9.91 -5.10
C ALA A 113 -15.30 -10.33 -4.72
N LYS A 114 -15.63 -11.62 -4.82
CA LYS A 114 -16.94 -12.15 -4.40
C LYS A 114 -17.18 -12.00 -2.90
N LYS A 115 -16.17 -12.25 -2.05
CA LYS A 115 -16.27 -11.96 -0.62
C LYS A 115 -16.50 -10.46 -0.37
N LEU A 116 -15.77 -9.58 -1.04
CA LEU A 116 -15.90 -8.14 -0.87
C LEU A 116 -17.29 -7.62 -1.26
N LEU A 117 -17.95 -8.24 -2.24
CA LEU A 117 -19.32 -7.90 -2.63
C LEU A 117 -20.38 -8.23 -1.57
N SER A 118 -20.07 -9.03 -0.54
CA SER A 118 -21.01 -9.28 0.56
C SER A 118 -20.95 -8.22 1.67
N TYR A 119 -20.06 -7.22 1.56
CA TYR A 119 -19.97 -6.12 2.52
C TYR A 119 -20.72 -4.89 1.99
N ASP A 120 -21.28 -4.12 2.91
CA ASP A 120 -22.05 -2.90 2.60
C ASP A 120 -21.13 -1.72 2.25
N CYS A 121 -20.49 -1.80 1.10
CA CYS A 121 -19.71 -0.72 0.51
C CYS A 121 -20.49 -0.08 -0.64
N ASN A 122 -20.35 1.24 -0.83
CA ASN A 122 -20.95 1.95 -1.95
C ASN A 122 -20.46 1.37 -3.31
N PRO A 123 -21.32 0.69 -4.10
CA PRO A 123 -20.92 0.07 -5.37
C PRO A 123 -20.59 1.12 -6.46
N ASP A 124 -21.12 2.34 -6.31
CA ASP A 124 -20.96 3.46 -7.23
C ASP A 124 -19.83 4.41 -6.83
N HIS A 125 -19.03 4.06 -5.81
CA HIS A 125 -17.84 4.83 -5.47
C HIS A 125 -16.94 4.99 -6.69
N LYS A 126 -16.57 6.25 -6.98
CA LYS A 126 -15.66 6.60 -8.07
C LYS A 126 -14.29 6.89 -7.50
N ASN A 127 -13.27 6.27 -8.09
CA ASN A 127 -11.89 6.68 -7.83
C ASN A 127 -11.59 8.06 -8.45
N ASN A 128 -10.37 8.56 -8.27
CA ASN A 128 -9.97 9.88 -8.77
C ASN A 128 -9.93 9.97 -10.30
N ALA A 129 -9.99 8.83 -11.00
CA ALA A 129 -10.12 8.76 -12.46
C ALA A 129 -11.59 8.63 -12.93
N GLY A 130 -12.56 8.75 -12.02
CA GLY A 130 -13.99 8.63 -12.31
C GLY A 130 -14.49 7.20 -12.52
N MET A 131 -13.66 6.19 -12.26
CA MET A 131 -13.98 4.78 -12.49
C MET A 131 -14.62 4.15 -11.25
N THR A 132 -15.70 3.38 -11.47
CA THR A 132 -16.33 2.53 -10.45
C THR A 132 -15.77 1.10 -10.49
N ALA A 133 -16.12 0.27 -9.49
CA ALA A 133 -15.76 -1.15 -9.49
C ALA A 133 -16.29 -1.88 -10.75
N ALA A 134 -17.52 -1.56 -11.19
CA ALA A 134 -18.08 -2.09 -12.44
C ALA A 134 -17.28 -1.61 -13.68
N GLY A 135 -16.82 -0.35 -13.67
CA GLY A 135 -15.92 0.17 -14.70
C GLY A 135 -14.61 -0.61 -14.78
N PHE A 136 -13.98 -0.91 -13.65
CA PHE A 136 -12.79 -1.78 -13.59
C PHE A 136 -13.10 -3.18 -14.12
N ALA A 137 -14.21 -3.78 -13.68
CA ALA A 137 -14.56 -5.13 -14.09
C ALA A 137 -14.78 -5.22 -15.61
N LYS A 138 -15.41 -4.22 -16.22
CA LYS A 138 -15.54 -4.11 -17.67
C LYS A 138 -14.18 -3.92 -18.35
N MET A 139 -13.37 -2.97 -17.89
CA MET A 139 -12.07 -2.62 -18.48
C MET A 139 -11.09 -3.81 -18.49
N PHE A 140 -11.09 -4.62 -17.44
CA PHE A 140 -10.22 -5.80 -17.32
C PHE A 140 -10.89 -7.12 -17.74
N GLY A 141 -12.10 -7.08 -18.32
CA GLY A 141 -12.81 -8.28 -18.78
C GLY A 141 -13.23 -9.26 -17.68
N ARG A 142 -13.48 -8.77 -16.46
CA ARG A 142 -13.91 -9.56 -15.29
C ARG A 142 -15.43 -9.78 -15.30
N ASN A 143 -15.94 -10.46 -16.33
CA ASN A 143 -17.38 -10.58 -16.59
C ASN A 143 -18.16 -11.19 -15.43
N ASP A 144 -17.60 -12.18 -14.74
CA ASP A 144 -18.26 -12.81 -13.58
C ASP A 144 -18.52 -11.79 -12.48
N VAL A 145 -17.51 -11.02 -12.07
CA VAL A 145 -17.64 -9.98 -11.03
C VAL A 145 -18.59 -8.87 -11.51
N LEU A 146 -18.46 -8.46 -12.77
CA LEU A 146 -19.33 -7.45 -13.37
C LEU A 146 -20.82 -7.85 -13.31
N ASN A 147 -21.13 -9.13 -13.53
CA ASN A 147 -22.50 -9.63 -13.43
C ASN A 147 -23.03 -9.64 -12.00
N HIS A 148 -22.16 -9.74 -10.99
CA HIS A 148 -22.59 -9.62 -9.58
C HIS A 148 -22.80 -8.16 -9.18
N LEU A 149 -22.04 -7.22 -9.75
CA LEU A 149 -22.16 -5.77 -9.48
C LEU A 149 -23.40 -5.11 -10.12
N ARG A 150 -24.06 -5.77 -11.07
CA ARG A 150 -25.24 -5.26 -11.79
C ARG A 150 -26.58 -5.65 -11.15
N LYS A 151 -26.54 -6.47 -10.10
CA LYS A 151 -27.72 -6.93 -9.36
C LYS A 151 -28.02 -5.95 -8.24
#